data_AF-A0A0D8HGD6-F1
#
_entry.id   AF-A0A0D8HGD6-F1
#
_cell.length_a   1.000
_cell.length_b   1.000
_cell.length_c   1.000
_cell.angle_alpha   90.00
_cell.angle_beta   90.00
_cell.angle_gamma   90.00
#
_symmetry.space_group_name_H-M   'P 1'
#
loop_
_entity.id
_entity.type
_entity.pdbx_description
1 polymer ?
#
loop_
_entity_poly.entity_id
_entity_poly.type
_entity_poly.pdbx_seq_one_letter_code
_entity_poly.pdbx_strand_id
1 'polypeptide(L)' 'MNVYVFRSGTTFITEKTIDVYVASLRKKLNGAANITSLRGVGYRLDER' A
#
# COMPACT_ATOMS: atom_id res chain seq x y z
N MET A 1 13.03 12.20 -0.05
CA MET A 1 12.47 10.88 -0.42
C MET A 1 11.79 10.33 0.82
N ASN A 2 10.46 10.42 0.88
CA ASN A 2 9.70 10.05 2.08
C ASN A 2 9.29 8.57 1.99
N VAL A 3 9.71 7.77 2.96
CA VAL A 3 9.37 6.36 3.11
C VAL A 3 8.38 6.25 4.27
N TYR A 4 7.17 5.76 4.00
CA TYR A 4 6.13 5.60 5.02
C TYR A 4 6.21 4.22 5.65
N VAL A 5 6.34 4.17 6.98
CA VAL A 5 6.34 2.93 7.77
C VAL A 5 4.94 2.71 8.34
N PHE A 6 4.29 1.61 7.99
CA PHE A 6 2.97 1.25 8.51
C PHE A 6 3.12 0.69 9.93
N ARG A 7 2.75 1.48 10.96
CA ARG A 7 2.56 0.99 12.34
C ARG A 7 1.08 0.72 12.57
N SER A 8 0.72 -0.51 12.94
CA SER A 8 -0.64 -0.84 13.39
C SER A 8 -0.66 -1.07 14.90
N GLY A 9 -1.53 -0.35 15.61
CA GLY A 9 -1.74 -0.49 17.05
C GLY A 9 -2.72 -1.60 17.45
N THR A 10 -3.45 -2.22 16.52
CA THR A 10 -4.50 -3.20 16.87
C THR A 10 -4.86 -4.23 15.79
N THR A 11 -4.17 -4.30 14.65
CA THR A 11 -4.45 -5.31 13.61
C THR A 11 -3.21 -6.14 13.28
N PHE A 12 -3.32 -7.46 13.48
CA PHE A 12 -2.34 -8.45 13.01
C PHE A 12 -2.38 -8.50 11.48
N ILE A 13 -1.65 -7.59 10.84
CA ILE A 13 -1.50 -7.58 9.38
C ILE A 13 -0.25 -8.39 9.06
N THR A 14 -0.44 -9.61 8.54
CA THR A 14 0.69 -10.36 7.96
C THR A 14 1.08 -9.74 6.63
N GLU A 15 2.35 -9.86 6.25
CA GLU A 15 2.91 -9.27 5.02
C GLU A 15 2.08 -9.63 3.77
N LYS A 16 1.64 -10.88 3.68
CA LYS A 16 0.77 -11.37 2.60
C LYS A 16 -0.62 -10.73 2.57
N THR A 17 -1.13 -10.27 3.71
CA THR A 17 -2.45 -9.60 3.79
C THR A 17 -2.37 -8.19 3.20
N ILE A 18 -1.19 -7.54 3.23
CA ILE A 18 -1.00 -6.20 2.70
C ILE A 18 -1.28 -6.16 1.19
N ASP A 19 -0.82 -7.18 0.45
CA ASP A 19 -1.09 -7.28 -0.99
C ASP A 19 -2.60 -7.29 -1.32
N VAL A 20 -3.39 -7.99 -0.51
CA VAL A 20 -4.86 -8.07 -0.70
C VAL A 20 -5.52 -6.71 -0.44
N TYR A 21 -5.07 -6.01 0.60
CA TYR A 21 -5.56 -4.67 0.91
C TYR A 21 -5.15 -3.67 -0.18
N VAL A 22 -3.91 -3.74 -0.68
CA VAL A 22 -3.43 -2.88 -1.77
C VAL A 22 -4.20 -3.17 -3.07
N ALA A 23 -4.47 -4.43 -3.40
CA ALA A 23 -5.28 -4.78 -4.56
C ALA A 23 -6.71 -4.24 -4.46
N SER A 24 -7.32 -4.33 -3.27
CA SER A 24 -8.65 -3.78 -3.00
C SER A 24 -8.65 -2.26 -3.05
N LEU A 25 -7.60 -1.62 -2.54
CA LEU A 25 -7.43 -0.18 -2.56
C LEU A 25 -7.25 0.36 -3.99
N ARG A 26 -6.46 -0.32 -4.84
CA ARG A 26 -6.33 0.01 -6.26
C ARG A 26 -7.68 0.06 -6.98
N LYS A 27 -8.58 -0.91 -6.68
CA LYS A 27 -9.94 -0.92 -7.23
C LYS A 27 -10.76 0.28 -6.76
N LYS A 28 -10.67 0.62 -5.47
CA LYS A 28 -11.40 1.78 -4.91
C LYS A 28 -10.93 3.11 -5.48
N LEU A 29 -9.62 3.24 -5.73
CA LEU A 29 -9.03 4.47 -6.25
C LEU A 29 -9.31 4.66 -7.75
N ASN A 30 -9.64 3.61 -8.49
CA ASN A 30 -10.12 3.67 -9.87
C ASN A 30 -9.30 4.62 -10.79
N GLY A 31 -7.98 4.62 -10.65
CA GLY A 31 -7.07 5.46 -11.44
C GLY A 31 -6.86 6.89 -10.94
N ALA A 32 -7.49 7.29 -9.83
CA ALA A 32 -7.28 8.60 -9.20
C ALA A 32 -5.88 8.74 -8.56
N ALA A 33 -5.27 7.63 -8.14
CA ALA A 33 -3.90 7.60 -7.63
C ALA A 33 -3.21 6.32 -8.08
N ASN A 34 -1.89 6.41 -8.33
CA ASN A 34 -1.10 5.29 -8.78
C ASN A 34 -0.36 4.65 -7.59
N ILE A 35 -0.57 3.36 -7.35
CA ILE A 35 0.13 2.61 -6.29
C ILE A 35 1.16 1.68 -6.92
N THR A 36 2.44 1.97 -6.69
CA THR A 36 3.58 1.20 -7.20
C THR A 36 4.18 0.33 -6.09
N SER A 37 4.40 -0.96 -6.36
CA SER A 37 5.09 -1.86 -5.44
C SER A 37 6.62 -1.75 -5.61
N LEU A 38 7.31 -1.48 -4.51
CA LEU A 38 8.77 -1.45 -4.40
C LEU A 38 9.25 -2.72 -3.72
N ARG A 39 9.88 -3.63 -4.48
CA ARG A 39 10.33 -4.92 -3.96
C ARG A 39 11.33 -4.74 -2.82
N GLY A 40 11.10 -5.46 -1.72
CA GLY A 40 11.94 -5.38 -0.52
C GLY A 40 11.75 -4.11 0.32
N VAL A 41 10.80 -3.24 -0.03
CA VAL A 41 10.56 -1.97 0.69
C VAL A 41 9.08 -1.78 1.06
N GLY A 42 8.15 -1.98 0.11
CA GLY A 42 6.72 -1.77 0.35
C GLY A 42 6.00 -1.17 -0.87
N TYR A 43 5.14 -0.17 -0.64
CA TYR A 43 4.36 0.46 -1.71
C TYR A 43 4.53 1.98 -1.69
N ARG A 44 4.46 2.60 -2.86
CA ARG A 44 4.48 4.05 -3.07
C ARG A 44 3.16 4.50 -3.66
N LEU A 45 2.63 5.60 -3.14
CA LEU A 45 1.50 6.33 -3.72
C LEU A 45 2.06 7.50 -4.53
N ASP A 46 1.64 7.62 -5.78
CA ASP A 46 1.88 8.79 -6.62
C ASP A 46 0.52 9.45 -6.93
N GLU A 47 0.45 10.74 -6.64
CA GLU A 47 -0.67 11.60 -7.02
C GLU A 47 -0.44 12.09 -8.46
N ARG A 48 -1.52 12.22 -9.23
CA ARG A 48 -1.47 12.58 -10.64
C ARG A 48 -1.65 14.08 -10.82
#